data_AF-A0A523C0Y2-F1
#
_entry.id   AF-A0A523C0Y2-F1
#
_cell.length_a   1.000
_cell.length_b   1.000
_cell.length_c   1.000
_cell.angle_alpha   90.00
_cell.angle_beta   90.00
_cell.angle_gamma   90.00
#
_symmetry.space_group_name_H-M   'P 1'
#
loop_
_entity.id
_entity.type
_entity.pdbx_description
1 polymer ?
#
loop_
_entity_poly.entity_id
_entity_poly.type
_entity_poly.pdbx_seq_one_letter_code
_entity_poly.pdbx_strand_id
1 'polypeptide(L)'
;MSRLKEYATDHLLLLVGENPLPNYVVARLLGKKYGKVHLIHTARTAENARRIAASLQRCELRCEPPLQVHESYAPDIEEKIYSRLKEIGSQEKIGLNYTGGTKAMAVHAYQAVKSYRSDAICSYLDARTLELMIDNDGYHEKVNFLVTLSLKDMWGLHAIALNERNIRRQPTAMGLVHAIVDLNMSKGGTEAWRDYLKNMTGLPPFNNIRDAMREICGGELSPERVARALGFAQWQACSKWLNAEWMENYVLEALIKAIGKYRGIADYGMSLKRAGGNVREFELDVAAVIGYQLFAISCAATDNTSYCKQHLFEAFIRAQQIGGEEARVALVCLNDNPQALQDDVERPWGAVGKIRVFGRSHLPQLDCYLSDWIDRETAGCDW
;
A
#
# COMPACT_ATOMS: atom_id res chain seq x y z
N MET A 1 -24.91 9.15 -6.46
CA MET A 1 -24.60 9.40 -5.04
C MET A 1 -24.65 8.06 -4.33
N SER A 2 -23.66 7.74 -3.50
CA SER A 2 -23.64 6.48 -2.74
C SER A 2 -24.87 6.35 -1.83
N ARG A 3 -25.47 5.15 -1.78
CA ARG A 3 -26.59 4.84 -0.87
C ARG A 3 -26.13 4.39 0.51
N LEU A 4 -24.82 4.24 0.75
CA LEU A 4 -24.27 3.84 2.05
C LEU A 4 -24.71 4.73 3.21
N LYS A 5 -25.05 6.00 2.96
CA LYS A 5 -25.61 6.91 3.96
C LYS A 5 -26.93 6.43 4.56
N GLU A 6 -27.75 5.69 3.80
CA GLU A 6 -28.99 5.06 4.30
C GLU A 6 -28.69 4.00 5.38
N TYR A 7 -27.49 3.41 5.32
CA TYR A 7 -27.02 2.37 6.22
C TYR A 7 -26.16 2.90 7.37
N ALA A 8 -25.94 4.22 7.45
CA ALA A 8 -25.19 4.80 8.56
C ALA A 8 -25.89 4.59 9.91
N THR A 9 -25.11 4.27 10.94
CA THR A 9 -25.60 3.84 12.26
C THR A 9 -25.16 4.79 13.37
N ASP A 10 -26.02 4.96 14.38
CA ASP A 10 -25.69 5.75 15.58
C ASP A 10 -24.63 5.02 16.43
N HIS A 11 -24.69 3.68 16.45
CA HIS A 11 -23.73 2.82 17.13
C HIS A 11 -23.16 1.78 16.17
N LEU A 12 -21.86 1.82 15.90
CA LEU A 12 -21.18 0.91 14.99
C LEU A 12 -20.20 0.01 15.75
N LEU A 13 -20.50 -1.28 15.82
CA LEU A 13 -19.63 -2.31 16.37
C LEU A 13 -18.66 -2.80 15.29
N LEU A 14 -17.38 -2.82 15.61
CA LEU A 14 -16.31 -3.22 14.70
C LEU A 14 -15.47 -4.33 15.35
N LEU A 15 -15.36 -5.47 14.70
CA LEU A 15 -14.48 -6.55 15.15
C LEU A 15 -13.04 -6.25 14.72
N VAL A 16 -12.13 -6.18 15.69
CA VAL A 16 -10.74 -5.78 15.47
C VAL A 16 -9.85 -6.99 15.24
N GLY A 17 -9.37 -7.11 14.00
CA GLY A 17 -8.35 -8.07 13.58
C GLY A 17 -6.93 -7.51 13.58
N GLU A 18 -6.05 -8.17 12.85
CA GLU A 18 -4.64 -7.77 12.68
C GLU A 18 -4.48 -6.60 11.70
N ASN A 19 -5.37 -6.50 10.71
CA ASN A 19 -5.44 -5.38 9.77
C ASN A 19 -6.44 -4.31 10.28
N PRO A 20 -5.99 -3.09 10.63
CA PRO A 20 -6.86 -2.01 11.07
C PRO A 20 -7.59 -1.29 9.93
N LEU A 21 -7.13 -1.44 8.68
CA LEU A 21 -7.64 -0.68 7.53
C LEU A 21 -9.14 -0.89 7.26
N PRO A 22 -9.70 -2.13 7.24
CA PRO A 22 -11.12 -2.34 7.02
C PRO A 22 -12.01 -1.61 8.04
N ASN A 23 -11.60 -1.66 9.31
CA ASN A 23 -12.34 -0.99 10.39
C ASN A 23 -12.32 0.53 10.22
N TYR A 24 -11.17 1.10 9.82
CA TYR A 24 -11.10 2.53 9.53
C TYR A 24 -12.01 2.91 8.36
N VAL A 25 -11.96 2.18 7.25
CA VAL A 25 -12.79 2.42 6.07
C VAL A 25 -14.27 2.33 6.41
N VAL A 26 -14.71 1.27 7.10
CA VAL A 26 -16.12 1.07 7.43
C VAL A 26 -16.61 2.11 8.44
N ALA A 27 -15.79 2.46 9.44
CA ALA A 27 -16.14 3.53 10.37
C ALA A 27 -16.42 4.85 9.65
N ARG A 28 -15.61 5.20 8.64
CA ARG A 28 -15.77 6.42 7.83
C ARG A 28 -17.03 6.41 6.98
N LEU A 29 -17.54 5.24 6.59
CA LEU A 29 -18.66 5.10 5.65
C LEU A 29 -20.00 4.87 6.36
N LEU A 30 -20.02 4.04 7.40
CA LEU A 30 -21.23 3.64 8.12
C LEU A 30 -21.36 4.32 9.49
N GLY A 31 -20.32 4.99 10.00
CA GLY A 31 -20.44 5.79 11.21
C GLY A 31 -21.23 7.07 10.93
N LYS A 32 -22.35 7.27 11.62
CA LYS A 32 -23.06 8.55 11.58
C LYS A 32 -22.19 9.64 12.23
N LYS A 33 -22.30 10.88 11.75
CA LYS A 33 -21.61 12.04 12.36
C LYS A 33 -21.93 12.12 13.85
N TYR A 34 -20.90 12.19 14.70
CA TYR A 34 -20.94 12.13 16.16
C TYR A 34 -21.50 10.82 16.77
N GLY A 35 -21.70 9.79 15.95
CA GLY A 35 -22.05 8.45 16.37
C GLY A 35 -20.92 7.77 17.14
N LYS A 36 -21.26 6.65 17.78
CA LYS A 36 -20.40 5.89 18.67
C LYS A 36 -19.84 4.66 17.96
N VAL A 37 -18.53 4.48 18.03
CA VAL A 37 -17.83 3.31 17.52
C VAL A 37 -17.40 2.43 18.69
N HIS A 38 -17.78 1.16 18.61
CA HIS A 38 -17.47 0.14 19.61
C HIS A 38 -16.45 -0.82 19.01
N LEU A 39 -15.20 -0.72 19.46
CA LEU A 39 -14.13 -1.59 19.01
C LEU A 39 -14.09 -2.85 19.87
N ILE A 40 -14.34 -4.00 19.26
CA ILE A 40 -14.36 -5.31 19.92
C ILE A 40 -13.08 -6.05 19.54
N HIS A 41 -12.24 -6.35 20.51
CA HIS A 41 -10.88 -6.86 20.25
C HIS A 41 -10.54 -8.04 21.14
N THR A 42 -9.49 -8.77 20.77
CA THR A 42 -8.88 -9.80 21.63
C THR A 42 -7.74 -9.17 22.41
N ALA A 43 -7.16 -9.92 23.36
CA ALA A 43 -5.92 -9.48 24.02
C ALA A 43 -4.81 -9.18 23.00
N ARG A 44 -4.72 -9.97 21.91
CA ARG A 44 -3.71 -9.81 20.85
C ARG A 44 -3.93 -8.56 19.99
N THR A 45 -5.17 -8.17 19.75
CA THR A 45 -5.52 -7.04 18.87
C THR A 45 -5.82 -5.73 19.64
N ALA A 46 -5.54 -5.69 20.94
CA ALA A 46 -5.79 -4.51 21.78
C ALA A 46 -5.06 -3.25 21.28
N GLU A 47 -3.81 -3.38 20.84
CA GLU A 47 -3.03 -2.25 20.34
C GLU A 47 -3.59 -1.73 19.00
N ASN A 48 -4.07 -2.63 18.13
CA ASN A 48 -4.76 -2.22 16.89
C ASN A 48 -6.04 -1.45 17.21
N ALA A 49 -6.81 -1.88 18.21
CA ALA A 49 -8.02 -1.17 18.64
C ALA A 49 -7.69 0.25 19.12
N ARG A 50 -6.62 0.44 19.91
CA ARG A 50 -6.18 1.78 20.35
C ARG A 50 -5.82 2.69 19.16
N ARG A 51 -5.13 2.15 18.16
CA ARG A 51 -4.73 2.93 16.96
C ARG A 51 -5.90 3.32 16.08
N ILE A 52 -6.84 2.39 15.88
CA ILE A 52 -8.09 2.69 15.17
C ILE A 52 -8.81 3.81 15.92
N ALA A 53 -9.00 3.69 17.23
CA ALA A 53 -9.65 4.73 18.03
C ALA A 53 -8.96 6.10 17.91
N ALA A 54 -7.64 6.15 18.03
CA ALA A 54 -6.86 7.38 17.87
C ALA A 54 -7.01 7.99 16.46
N SER A 55 -7.09 7.15 15.43
CA SER A 55 -7.27 7.61 14.04
C SER A 55 -8.69 8.13 13.78
N LEU A 56 -9.70 7.53 14.42
CA LEU A 56 -11.11 7.93 14.28
C LEU A 56 -11.47 9.21 15.05
N GLN A 57 -10.69 9.61 16.07
CA GLN A 57 -10.88 10.90 16.74
C GLN A 57 -10.82 12.09 15.78
N ARG A 58 -10.13 11.94 14.64
CA ARG A 58 -10.04 12.97 13.59
C ARG A 58 -11.24 12.98 12.64
N CYS A 59 -12.22 12.08 12.82
CA CYS A 59 -13.27 11.79 11.84
C CYS A 59 -14.69 12.10 12.32
N GLU A 60 -14.85 13.01 13.28
CA GLU A 60 -16.16 13.37 13.89
C GLU A 60 -16.92 12.16 14.47
N LEU A 61 -16.22 11.09 14.83
CA LEU A 61 -16.77 9.90 15.48
C LEU A 61 -16.31 9.84 16.94
N ARG A 62 -17.14 9.27 17.82
CA ARG A 62 -16.79 9.03 19.22
C ARG A 62 -16.44 7.57 19.39
N CYS A 63 -15.27 7.27 19.93
CA CYS A 63 -14.93 5.90 20.28
C CYS A 63 -15.27 5.64 21.74
N GLU A 64 -16.12 4.64 21.96
CA GLU A 64 -16.35 4.11 23.30
C GLU A 64 -15.12 3.32 23.79
N PRO A 65 -14.96 3.10 25.10
CA PRO A 65 -13.90 2.25 25.62
C PRO A 65 -13.87 0.89 24.90
N PRO A 66 -12.72 0.47 24.34
CA PRO A 66 -12.60 -0.79 23.63
C PRO A 66 -13.04 -1.98 24.50
N LEU A 67 -13.75 -2.92 23.88
CA LEU A 67 -14.30 -4.09 24.56
C LEU A 67 -13.42 -5.31 24.26
N GLN A 68 -12.76 -5.85 25.29
CA GLN A 68 -11.97 -7.06 25.15
C GLN A 68 -12.84 -8.31 25.30
N VAL A 69 -12.79 -9.20 24.31
CA VAL A 69 -13.43 -10.52 24.30
C VAL A 69 -12.41 -11.64 24.14
N HIS A 70 -12.79 -12.87 24.46
CA HIS A 70 -12.04 -14.06 24.11
C HIS A 70 -12.04 -14.26 22.60
N GLU A 71 -10.94 -14.78 22.04
CA GLU A 71 -10.79 -14.91 20.58
C GLU A 71 -11.66 -16.03 19.96
N SER A 72 -12.22 -16.91 20.78
CA SER A 72 -12.91 -18.13 20.33
C SER A 72 -13.95 -18.70 21.29
N TYR A 73 -14.23 -18.05 22.43
CA TYR A 73 -15.14 -18.60 23.44
C TYR A 73 -16.49 -17.89 23.36
N ALA A 74 -17.47 -18.57 22.78
CA ALA A 74 -18.79 -18.02 22.46
C ALA A 74 -19.48 -17.32 23.65
N PRO A 75 -19.60 -17.94 24.84
CA PRO A 75 -20.31 -17.31 25.96
C PRO A 75 -19.71 -15.96 26.38
N ASP A 76 -18.37 -15.83 26.38
CA ASP A 76 -17.70 -14.56 26.71
C ASP A 76 -17.95 -13.49 25.65
N ILE A 77 -17.87 -13.86 24.36
CA ILE A 77 -18.13 -12.94 23.25
C ILE A 77 -19.58 -12.43 23.33
N GLU A 78 -20.54 -13.36 23.45
CA GLU A 78 -21.96 -13.05 23.46
C GLU A 78 -22.35 -12.21 24.69
N GLU A 79 -21.97 -12.62 25.90
CA GLU A 79 -22.32 -11.93 27.14
C GLU A 79 -21.82 -10.48 27.16
N LYS A 80 -20.58 -10.26 26.71
CA LYS A 80 -19.98 -8.92 26.66
C LYS A 80 -20.63 -8.04 25.59
N ILE A 81 -20.95 -8.60 24.42
CA ILE A 81 -21.67 -7.88 23.39
C ILE A 81 -23.07 -7.51 23.88
N TYR A 82 -23.83 -8.45 24.45
CA TYR A 82 -25.15 -8.17 25.02
C TYR A 82 -25.09 -7.08 26.10
N SER A 83 -24.07 -7.12 26.96
CA SER A 83 -23.86 -6.10 27.99
C SER A 83 -23.68 -4.71 27.37
N ARG A 84 -22.91 -4.60 26.28
CA ARG A 84 -22.75 -3.33 25.56
C ARG A 84 -24.03 -2.88 24.86
N LEU A 85 -24.78 -3.81 24.27
CA LEU A 85 -26.01 -3.48 23.55
C LEU A 85 -27.14 -3.00 24.49
N LYS A 86 -27.17 -3.48 25.73
CA LYS A 86 -28.14 -3.03 26.77
C LYS A 86 -28.03 -1.53 27.10
N GLU A 87 -26.87 -0.93 26.86
CA GLU A 87 -26.64 0.50 27.10
C GLU A 87 -27.15 1.39 25.96
N ILE A 88 -27.58 0.79 24.83
CA ILE A 88 -28.00 1.49 23.62
C ILE A 88 -29.53 1.62 23.60
N GLY A 89 -30.02 2.84 23.37
CA GLY A 89 -31.44 3.14 23.32
C GLY A 89 -32.18 2.35 22.24
N SER A 90 -33.46 2.05 22.46
CA SER A 90 -34.27 1.23 21.53
C SER A 90 -34.51 1.88 20.17
N GLN A 91 -34.41 3.20 20.06
CA GLN A 91 -34.58 3.97 18.82
C GLN A 91 -33.27 4.23 18.08
N GLU A 92 -32.11 3.92 18.69
CA GLU A 92 -30.80 4.15 18.09
C GLU A 92 -30.46 3.01 17.12
N LYS A 93 -29.91 3.36 15.96
CA LYS A 93 -29.57 2.40 14.91
C LYS A 93 -28.23 1.74 15.20
N ILE A 94 -28.21 0.41 15.21
CA ILE A 94 -27.03 -0.39 15.51
C ILE A 94 -26.49 -1.01 14.23
N GLY A 95 -25.18 -0.94 14.06
CA GLY A 95 -24.42 -1.58 12.99
C GLY A 95 -23.39 -2.54 13.55
N LEU A 96 -23.14 -3.64 12.84
CA LEU A 96 -22.03 -4.54 13.05
C LEU A 96 -21.25 -4.69 11.74
N ASN A 97 -19.94 -4.43 11.80
CA ASN A 97 -19.03 -4.88 10.76
C ASN A 97 -18.18 -6.03 11.27
N TYR A 98 -18.24 -7.15 10.57
CA TYR A 98 -17.60 -8.41 10.94
C TYR A 98 -16.50 -8.82 9.95
N THR A 99 -15.89 -7.84 9.25
CA THR A 99 -14.72 -8.08 8.39
C THR A 99 -13.52 -8.58 9.19
N GLY A 100 -13.28 -7.97 10.35
CA GLY A 100 -12.16 -8.28 11.23
C GLY A 100 -12.51 -9.27 12.34
N GLY A 101 -11.57 -9.42 13.28
CA GLY A 101 -11.66 -10.42 14.35
C GLY A 101 -11.37 -11.84 13.83
N THR A 102 -11.47 -12.83 14.71
CA THR A 102 -11.41 -14.23 14.30
C THR A 102 -12.75 -14.65 13.68
N LYS A 103 -12.76 -15.77 12.95
CA LYS A 103 -14.01 -16.36 12.43
C LYS A 103 -15.01 -16.66 13.55
N ALA A 104 -14.54 -17.13 14.71
CA ALA A 104 -15.39 -17.38 15.86
C ALA A 104 -16.00 -16.08 16.40
N MET A 105 -15.21 -15.01 16.51
CA MET A 105 -15.73 -13.69 16.88
C MET A 105 -16.81 -13.21 15.90
N ALA A 106 -16.57 -13.33 14.59
CA ALA A 106 -17.53 -12.92 13.57
C ALA A 106 -18.87 -13.65 13.73
N VAL A 107 -18.86 -14.98 13.85
CA VAL A 107 -20.06 -15.80 14.01
C VAL A 107 -20.84 -15.43 15.28
N HIS A 108 -20.17 -15.43 16.43
CA HIS A 108 -20.85 -15.22 17.72
C HIS A 108 -21.27 -13.77 17.93
N ALA A 109 -20.51 -12.79 17.42
CA ALA A 109 -20.91 -11.39 17.45
C ALA A 109 -22.13 -11.14 16.56
N TYR A 110 -22.12 -11.69 15.34
CA TYR A 110 -23.26 -11.59 14.43
C TYR A 110 -24.52 -12.18 15.06
N GLN A 111 -24.42 -13.40 15.61
CA GLN A 111 -25.54 -14.06 16.27
C GLN A 111 -26.06 -13.25 17.47
N ALA A 112 -25.17 -12.73 18.33
CA ALA A 112 -25.56 -11.93 19.49
C ALA A 112 -26.27 -10.63 19.10
N VAL A 113 -25.71 -9.89 18.14
CA VAL A 113 -26.29 -8.63 17.66
C VAL A 113 -27.65 -8.87 17.02
N LYS A 114 -27.79 -9.85 16.12
CA LYS A 114 -29.06 -10.13 15.43
C LYS A 114 -30.13 -10.69 16.36
N SER A 115 -29.75 -11.48 17.36
CA SER A 115 -30.68 -11.97 18.38
C SER A 115 -31.19 -10.84 19.28
N TYR A 116 -30.34 -9.86 19.61
CA TYR A 116 -30.73 -8.71 20.42
C TYR A 116 -31.55 -7.67 19.63
N ARG A 117 -31.11 -7.37 18.41
CA ARG A 117 -31.68 -6.35 17.51
C ARG A 117 -31.75 -6.93 16.10
N SER A 118 -32.91 -7.51 15.80
CA SER A 118 -33.17 -8.15 14.50
C SER A 118 -33.04 -7.17 13.32
N ASP A 119 -33.22 -5.87 13.55
CA ASP A 119 -33.10 -4.77 12.59
C ASP A 119 -31.68 -4.19 12.48
N ALA A 120 -30.70 -4.69 13.24
CA ALA A 120 -29.32 -4.24 13.17
C ALA A 120 -28.75 -4.40 11.76
N ILE A 121 -27.94 -3.41 11.33
CA ILE A 121 -27.26 -3.43 10.03
C ILE A 121 -25.97 -4.23 10.14
N CYS A 122 -25.89 -5.34 9.43
CA CYS A 122 -24.72 -6.18 9.40
C CYS A 122 -23.98 -5.99 8.07
N SER A 123 -22.65 -5.86 8.13
CA SER A 123 -21.83 -5.60 6.94
C SER A 123 -20.44 -6.26 7.01
N TYR A 124 -19.81 -6.44 5.86
CA TYR A 124 -18.41 -6.81 5.75
C TYR A 124 -17.78 -6.17 4.50
N LEU A 125 -16.48 -5.90 4.55
CA LEU A 125 -15.70 -5.36 3.45
C LEU A 125 -14.95 -6.49 2.76
N ASP A 126 -15.20 -6.70 1.47
CA ASP A 126 -14.46 -7.67 0.68
C ASP A 126 -13.16 -7.03 0.15
N ALA A 127 -12.02 -7.51 0.63
CA ALA A 127 -10.70 -7.03 0.21
C ALA A 127 -10.35 -7.35 -1.27
N ARG A 128 -11.07 -8.28 -1.90
CA ARG A 128 -10.86 -8.70 -3.30
C ARG A 128 -11.61 -7.78 -4.26
N THR A 129 -12.90 -7.56 -4.02
CA THR A 129 -13.75 -6.73 -4.89
C THR A 129 -13.73 -5.25 -4.50
N LEU A 130 -13.29 -4.95 -3.27
CA LEU A 130 -13.29 -3.62 -2.64
C LEU A 130 -14.70 -3.08 -2.41
N GLU A 131 -15.64 -3.99 -2.21
CA GLU A 131 -17.04 -3.70 -1.97
C GLU A 131 -17.38 -3.85 -0.51
N LEU A 132 -18.18 -2.90 -0.02
CA LEU A 132 -18.83 -3.01 1.28
C LEU A 132 -20.18 -3.69 1.06
N MET A 133 -20.32 -4.89 1.62
CA MET A 133 -21.50 -5.73 1.54
C MET A 133 -22.41 -5.45 2.74
N ILE A 134 -23.69 -5.22 2.50
CA ILE A 134 -24.74 -5.11 3.51
C ILE A 134 -25.58 -6.38 3.49
N ASP A 135 -25.53 -7.13 4.57
CA ASP A 135 -26.16 -8.45 4.67
C ASP A 135 -27.70 -8.37 4.72
N ASN A 136 -28.25 -7.28 5.25
CA ASN A 136 -29.69 -7.13 5.49
C ASN A 136 -30.56 -7.25 4.24
N ASP A 137 -30.11 -6.68 3.12
CA ASP A 137 -30.84 -6.62 1.86
C ASP A 137 -29.96 -6.99 0.65
N GLY A 138 -28.73 -7.45 0.90
CA GLY A 138 -27.76 -7.79 -0.14
C GLY A 138 -27.21 -6.59 -0.89
N TYR A 139 -27.45 -5.35 -0.45
CA TYR A 139 -26.86 -4.18 -1.09
C TYR A 139 -25.33 -4.24 -0.99
N HIS A 140 -24.65 -3.92 -2.09
CA HIS A 140 -23.21 -3.76 -2.10
C HIS A 140 -22.81 -2.58 -2.95
N GLU A 141 -21.72 -1.95 -2.58
CA GLU A 141 -21.15 -0.84 -3.33
C GLU A 141 -19.63 -0.89 -3.23
N LYS A 142 -18.96 -0.58 -4.33
CA LYS A 142 -17.52 -0.36 -4.35
C LYS A 142 -17.14 0.89 -3.56
N VAL A 143 -16.19 0.74 -2.63
CA VAL A 143 -15.85 1.79 -1.66
C VAL A 143 -14.43 2.32 -1.77
N ASN A 144 -13.60 1.76 -2.66
CA ASN A 144 -12.18 2.11 -2.79
C ASN A 144 -11.91 3.61 -2.93
N PHE A 145 -12.73 4.34 -3.68
CA PHE A 145 -12.59 5.79 -3.84
C PHE A 145 -13.44 6.64 -2.88
N LEU A 146 -14.27 6.03 -2.02
CA LEU A 146 -15.11 6.76 -1.07
C LEU A 146 -14.35 7.15 0.20
N VAL A 147 -13.21 6.49 0.47
CA VAL A 147 -12.27 6.83 1.54
C VAL A 147 -10.89 7.02 0.93
N THR A 148 -10.26 8.16 1.24
CA THR A 148 -8.90 8.48 0.81
C THR A 148 -7.97 8.53 2.01
N LEU A 149 -6.78 7.95 1.90
CA LEU A 149 -5.75 7.96 2.95
C LEU A 149 -4.44 8.55 2.44
N SER A 150 -3.81 9.43 3.23
CA SER A 150 -2.42 9.82 2.95
C SER A 150 -1.46 8.65 3.22
N LEU A 151 -0.24 8.69 2.68
CA LEU A 151 0.79 7.70 3.04
C LEU A 151 1.07 7.74 4.55
N LYS A 152 1.03 8.92 5.16
CA LYS A 152 1.19 9.09 6.60
C LYS A 152 0.10 8.40 7.40
N ASP A 153 -1.16 8.57 7.02
CA ASP A 153 -2.29 7.94 7.73
C ASP A 153 -2.27 6.42 7.52
N MET A 154 -1.98 5.96 6.30
CA MET A 154 -1.80 4.54 5.99
C MET A 154 -0.74 3.90 6.89
N TRP A 155 0.47 4.47 6.91
CA TRP A 155 1.57 3.95 7.74
C TRP A 155 1.24 4.04 9.25
N GLY A 156 0.61 5.14 9.67
CA GLY A 156 0.24 5.39 11.06
C GLY A 156 -0.80 4.40 11.60
N LEU A 157 -1.81 4.03 10.80
CA LEU A 157 -2.77 2.98 11.14
C LEU A 157 -2.05 1.66 11.46
N HIS A 158 -0.97 1.37 10.72
CA HIS A 158 -0.21 0.13 10.79
C HIS A 158 1.01 0.17 11.72
N ALA A 159 1.06 1.09 12.69
CA ALA A 159 2.15 1.22 13.67
C ALA A 159 3.48 1.75 13.17
N ILE A 160 3.57 2.13 11.89
CA ILE A 160 4.85 2.49 11.31
C ILE A 160 4.89 4.00 11.18
N ALA A 161 5.78 4.64 11.92
CA ALA A 161 6.01 6.08 11.75
C ALA A 161 6.74 6.30 10.42
N LEU A 162 6.11 7.00 9.47
CA LEU A 162 6.73 7.35 8.19
C LEU A 162 7.66 8.56 8.36
N ASN A 163 8.89 8.46 7.85
CA ASN A 163 9.79 9.61 7.77
C ASN A 163 9.45 10.45 6.54
N GLU A 164 8.51 11.38 6.72
CA GLU A 164 8.01 12.26 5.66
C GLU A 164 9.11 13.12 5.00
N ARG A 165 10.20 13.42 5.71
CA ARG A 165 11.31 14.23 5.18
C ARG A 165 12.11 13.52 4.08
N ASN A 166 12.07 12.19 4.05
CA ASN A 166 12.80 11.39 3.06
C ASN A 166 12.00 11.18 1.77
N ILE A 167 10.69 11.46 1.79
CA ILE A 167 9.83 11.14 0.65
C ILE A 167 10.12 12.12 -0.48
N ARG A 168 10.60 11.58 -1.61
CA ARG A 168 10.78 12.34 -2.83
C ARG A 168 9.52 12.23 -3.69
N ARG A 169 9.03 13.36 -4.19
CA ARG A 169 7.80 13.45 -5.01
C ARG A 169 8.08 13.77 -6.48
N GLN A 170 9.30 14.16 -6.79
CA GLN A 170 9.76 14.51 -8.13
C GLN A 170 10.98 13.66 -8.44
N PRO A 171 11.00 12.99 -9.61
CA PRO A 171 12.18 12.26 -10.03
C PRO A 171 13.27 13.26 -10.48
N THR A 172 14.53 12.87 -10.37
CA THR A 172 15.69 13.73 -10.67
C THR A 172 16.58 13.15 -11.75
N ALA A 173 17.34 14.03 -12.42
CA ALA A 173 18.32 13.67 -13.46
C ALA A 173 17.73 12.81 -14.61
N MET A 174 16.51 13.11 -15.06
CA MET A 174 15.77 12.24 -15.98
C MET A 174 16.47 11.97 -17.32
N GLY A 175 17.17 12.94 -17.90
CA GLY A 175 17.95 12.68 -19.12
C GLY A 175 19.02 11.59 -18.92
N LEU A 176 19.68 11.58 -17.75
CA LEU A 176 20.63 10.53 -17.39
C LEU A 176 19.94 9.20 -17.08
N VAL A 177 18.81 9.25 -16.37
CA VAL A 177 18.00 8.06 -16.07
C VAL A 177 17.56 7.37 -17.36
N HIS A 178 17.01 8.11 -18.33
CA HIS A 178 16.59 7.57 -19.63
C HIS A 178 17.77 7.00 -20.43
N ALA A 179 18.92 7.67 -20.44
CA ALA A 179 20.11 7.14 -21.09
C ALA A 179 20.59 5.81 -20.47
N ILE A 180 20.48 5.65 -19.14
CA ILE A 180 20.77 4.39 -18.43
C ILE A 180 19.75 3.32 -18.79
N VAL A 181 18.46 3.66 -18.87
CA VAL A 181 17.39 2.74 -19.33
C VAL A 181 17.70 2.24 -20.73
N ASP A 182 17.99 3.14 -21.68
CA ASP A 182 18.30 2.81 -23.07
C ASP A 182 19.46 1.82 -23.19
N LEU A 183 20.54 2.03 -22.42
CA LEU A 183 21.65 1.10 -22.35
C LEU A 183 21.21 -0.28 -21.83
N ASN A 184 20.36 -0.29 -20.80
CA ASN A 184 19.83 -1.50 -20.19
C ASN A 184 18.69 -2.17 -20.97
N MET A 185 18.32 -1.68 -22.15
CA MET A 185 17.35 -2.35 -23.02
C MET A 185 17.89 -3.64 -23.68
N SER A 186 19.18 -3.93 -23.54
CA SER A 186 19.81 -5.18 -24.01
C SER A 186 20.64 -5.86 -22.92
N LYS A 187 20.70 -7.19 -22.92
CA LYS A 187 21.52 -7.96 -21.96
C LYS A 187 22.98 -7.50 -21.97
N GLY A 188 23.55 -7.34 -23.16
CA GLY A 188 24.92 -6.86 -23.32
C GLY A 188 25.14 -5.46 -22.75
N GLY A 189 24.16 -4.56 -22.88
CA GLY A 189 24.24 -3.23 -22.26
C GLY A 189 24.13 -3.28 -20.73
N THR A 190 23.29 -4.15 -20.17
CA THR A 190 23.22 -4.39 -18.72
C THR A 190 24.53 -4.97 -18.18
N GLU A 191 25.12 -5.94 -18.86
CA GLU A 191 26.42 -6.52 -18.51
C GLU A 191 27.53 -5.46 -18.58
N ALA A 192 27.59 -4.69 -19.66
CA ALA A 192 28.58 -3.63 -19.83
C ALA A 192 28.44 -2.53 -18.76
N TRP A 193 27.22 -2.13 -18.41
CA TRP A 193 26.96 -1.17 -17.33
C TRP A 193 27.44 -1.71 -15.98
N ARG A 194 27.09 -2.96 -15.66
CA ARG A 194 27.49 -3.62 -14.42
C ARG A 194 29.02 -3.76 -14.32
N ASP A 195 29.69 -4.12 -15.40
CA ASP A 195 31.14 -4.28 -15.42
C ASP A 195 31.87 -2.95 -15.27
N TYR A 196 31.34 -1.88 -15.87
CA TYR A 196 31.80 -0.52 -15.61
C TYR A 196 31.66 -0.16 -14.11
N LEU A 197 30.50 -0.43 -13.50
CA LEU A 197 30.24 -0.09 -12.10
C LEU A 197 31.14 -0.83 -11.11
N LYS A 198 31.53 -2.08 -11.40
CA LYS A 198 32.49 -2.85 -10.57
C LYS A 198 33.84 -2.15 -10.44
N ASN A 199 34.25 -1.43 -11.50
CA ASN A 199 35.57 -0.77 -11.60
C ASN A 199 35.42 0.75 -11.80
N MET A 200 34.46 1.37 -11.10
CA MET A 200 34.11 2.78 -11.24
C MET A 200 35.24 3.72 -10.79
N THR A 201 36.15 4.04 -11.72
CA THR A 201 37.32 4.92 -11.50
C THR A 201 37.14 6.31 -12.13
N GLY A 202 36.27 6.43 -13.13
CA GLY A 202 36.00 7.68 -13.84
C GLY A 202 34.67 7.63 -14.57
N LEU A 203 34.45 8.56 -15.50
CA LEU A 203 33.22 8.64 -16.28
C LEU A 203 33.00 7.38 -17.14
N PRO A 204 31.73 6.97 -17.37
CA PRO A 204 31.43 5.80 -18.18
C PRO A 204 31.88 5.97 -19.64
N PRO A 205 32.19 4.87 -20.34
CA PRO A 205 32.61 4.88 -21.75
C PRO A 205 31.45 4.94 -22.75
N PHE A 206 30.21 5.15 -22.31
CA PHE A 206 29.01 5.13 -23.16
C PHE A 206 28.62 6.54 -23.60
N ASN A 207 28.61 6.80 -24.92
CA ASN A 207 28.39 8.15 -25.46
C ASN A 207 27.06 8.76 -25.03
N ASN A 208 25.95 8.02 -25.13
CA ASN A 208 24.62 8.49 -24.71
C ASN A 208 24.60 8.89 -23.22
N ILE A 209 25.25 8.11 -22.36
CA ILE A 209 25.38 8.42 -20.93
C ILE A 209 26.23 9.66 -20.71
N ARG A 210 27.36 9.79 -21.42
CA ARG A 210 28.25 10.95 -21.30
C ARG A 210 27.57 12.24 -21.77
N ASP A 211 26.77 12.17 -22.83
CA ASP A 211 26.00 13.30 -23.34
C ASP A 211 24.93 13.74 -22.33
N ALA A 212 24.19 12.78 -21.75
CA ALA A 212 23.24 13.07 -20.69
C ALA A 212 23.91 13.62 -19.41
N MET A 213 25.08 13.10 -19.03
CA MET A 213 25.88 13.64 -17.94
C MET A 213 26.36 15.07 -18.23
N ARG A 214 26.71 15.36 -19.49
CA ARG A 214 27.15 16.70 -19.90
C ARG A 214 26.03 17.71 -19.75
N GLU A 215 24.81 17.32 -20.11
CA GLU A 215 23.61 18.16 -19.99
C GLU A 215 23.34 18.55 -18.53
N ILE A 216 23.32 17.58 -17.61
CA ILE A 216 23.08 17.87 -16.18
C ILE A 216 24.22 18.68 -15.54
N CYS A 217 25.41 18.68 -16.13
CA CYS A 217 26.55 19.51 -15.70
C CYS A 217 26.57 20.91 -16.33
N GLY A 218 25.68 21.22 -17.27
CA GLY A 218 25.69 22.50 -17.99
C GLY A 218 26.86 22.66 -18.98
N GLY A 219 27.38 21.55 -19.54
CA GLY A 219 28.34 21.56 -20.65
C GLY A 219 29.73 20.98 -20.36
N GLU A 220 30.37 21.32 -19.25
CA GLU A 220 31.69 20.75 -18.91
C GLU A 220 31.54 19.46 -18.11
N LEU A 221 32.10 18.37 -18.63
CA LEU A 221 31.94 17.03 -18.09
C LEU A 221 33.16 16.60 -17.26
N SER A 222 32.98 16.42 -15.95
CA SER A 222 33.96 15.78 -15.05
C SER A 222 33.25 14.95 -13.97
N PRO A 223 33.90 13.95 -13.36
CA PRO A 223 33.32 13.17 -12.27
C PRO A 223 32.76 14.02 -11.12
N GLU A 224 33.48 15.09 -10.75
CA GLU A 224 33.12 15.99 -9.64
C GLU A 224 31.89 16.84 -9.97
N ARG A 225 31.77 17.28 -11.23
CA ARG A 225 30.61 18.05 -11.70
C ARG A 225 29.37 17.17 -11.76
N VAL A 226 29.50 15.92 -12.23
CA VAL A 226 28.38 14.97 -12.24
C VAL A 226 27.94 14.67 -10.80
N ALA A 227 28.90 14.42 -9.89
CA ALA A 227 28.59 14.20 -8.49
C ALA A 227 27.82 15.37 -7.89
N ARG A 228 28.30 16.60 -8.09
CA ARG A 228 27.63 17.82 -7.61
C ARG A 228 26.23 17.98 -8.21
N ALA A 229 26.06 17.73 -9.51
CA ALA A 229 24.76 17.82 -10.19
C ALA A 229 23.75 16.79 -9.63
N LEU A 230 24.23 15.61 -9.24
CA LEU A 230 23.43 14.57 -8.58
C LEU A 230 23.25 14.80 -7.07
N GLY A 231 23.84 15.85 -6.49
CA GLY A 231 23.74 16.17 -5.06
C GLY A 231 24.72 15.43 -4.16
N PHE A 232 25.77 14.83 -4.71
CA PHE A 232 26.82 14.10 -3.97
C PHE A 232 28.10 14.92 -3.83
N ALA A 233 28.81 14.71 -2.72
CA ALA A 233 30.07 15.41 -2.45
C ALA A 233 31.25 14.93 -3.32
N GLN A 234 31.25 13.66 -3.75
CA GLN A 234 32.32 13.05 -4.52
C GLN A 234 31.78 11.97 -5.47
N TRP A 235 32.55 11.67 -6.52
CA TRP A 235 32.16 10.71 -7.57
C TRP A 235 31.81 9.33 -7.03
N GLN A 236 32.62 8.81 -6.11
CA GLN A 236 32.44 7.48 -5.52
C GLN A 236 31.11 7.37 -4.75
N ALA A 237 30.60 8.48 -4.20
CA ALA A 237 29.31 8.49 -3.50
C ALA A 237 28.12 8.31 -4.46
N CYS A 238 28.31 8.51 -5.77
CA CYS A 238 27.28 8.28 -6.79
C CYS A 238 27.08 6.79 -7.10
N SER A 239 27.96 5.90 -6.63
CA SER A 239 27.95 4.47 -6.99
C SER A 239 26.59 3.82 -6.72
N LYS A 240 25.98 4.05 -5.55
CA LYS A 240 24.66 3.49 -5.21
C LYS A 240 23.57 4.00 -6.16
N TRP A 241 23.60 5.29 -6.47
CA TRP A 241 22.63 5.92 -7.38
C TRP A 241 22.73 5.36 -8.79
N LEU A 242 23.95 5.30 -9.34
CA LEU A 242 24.24 4.76 -10.67
C LEU A 242 23.98 3.25 -10.78
N ASN A 243 24.11 2.53 -9.68
CA ASN A 243 23.87 1.10 -9.63
C ASN A 243 22.37 0.77 -9.59
N ALA A 244 21.57 1.46 -8.77
CA ALA A 244 20.18 1.07 -8.52
C ALA A 244 19.16 2.22 -8.42
N GLU A 245 19.47 3.34 -7.76
CA GLU A 245 18.44 4.37 -7.45
C GLU A 245 17.91 5.12 -8.68
N TRP A 246 18.62 5.08 -9.81
CA TRP A 246 18.10 5.60 -11.08
C TRP A 246 16.77 4.91 -11.49
N MET A 247 16.62 3.62 -11.16
CA MET A 247 15.41 2.85 -11.47
C MET A 247 14.22 3.39 -10.69
N GLU A 248 14.40 3.75 -9.41
CA GLU A 248 13.33 4.35 -8.60
C GLU A 248 12.83 5.67 -9.19
N ASN A 249 13.74 6.49 -9.73
CA ASN A 249 13.38 7.74 -10.41
C ASN A 249 12.61 7.47 -11.70
N TYR A 250 13.03 6.47 -12.48
CA TYR A 250 12.32 6.05 -13.69
C TYR A 250 10.89 5.57 -13.38
N VAL A 251 10.77 4.71 -12.37
CA VAL A 251 9.48 4.17 -11.91
C VAL A 251 8.59 5.26 -11.34
N LEU A 252 9.13 6.22 -10.58
CA LEU A 252 8.36 7.36 -10.07
C LEU A 252 7.84 8.23 -11.22
N GLU A 253 8.66 8.50 -12.24
CA GLU A 253 8.22 9.23 -13.44
C GLU A 253 7.05 8.51 -14.14
N ALA A 254 7.21 7.20 -14.39
CA ALA A 254 6.19 6.37 -15.02
C ALA A 254 4.91 6.32 -14.16
N LEU A 255 5.04 6.19 -12.85
CA LEU A 255 3.92 6.19 -11.91
C LEU A 255 3.17 7.53 -11.95
N ILE A 256 3.86 8.67 -11.90
CA ILE A 256 3.24 10.00 -11.98
C ILE A 256 2.41 10.14 -13.26
N LYS A 257 2.95 9.70 -14.41
CA LYS A 257 2.22 9.68 -15.69
C LYS A 257 1.00 8.75 -15.63
N ALA A 258 1.18 7.53 -15.10
CA ALA A 258 0.13 6.52 -14.99
C ALA A 258 -1.03 6.99 -14.11
N ILE A 259 -0.73 7.66 -12.99
CA ILE A 259 -1.74 8.10 -12.04
C ILE A 259 -2.39 9.43 -12.41
N GLY A 260 -1.76 10.26 -13.23
CA GLY A 260 -2.23 11.63 -13.54
C GLY A 260 -3.68 11.72 -14.05
N LYS A 261 -4.29 10.61 -14.50
CA LYS A 261 -5.69 10.52 -14.90
C LYS A 261 -6.69 10.32 -13.75
N TYR A 262 -6.26 9.85 -12.56
CA TYR A 262 -7.16 9.59 -11.44
C TYR A 262 -7.35 10.83 -10.58
N ARG A 263 -8.60 11.27 -10.46
CA ARG A 263 -8.98 12.34 -9.51
C ARG A 263 -8.91 11.90 -8.03
N GLY A 264 -8.71 10.61 -7.77
CA GLY A 264 -8.71 9.97 -6.43
C GLY A 264 -7.34 9.57 -5.90
N ILE A 265 -6.25 10.12 -6.43
CA ILE A 265 -4.91 9.97 -5.82
C ILE A 265 -4.93 10.66 -4.48
N ALA A 266 -4.62 9.93 -3.42
CA ALA A 266 -4.50 10.51 -2.10
C ALA A 266 -3.06 10.96 -1.82
N ASP A 267 -2.05 10.15 -2.18
CA ASP A 267 -0.64 10.45 -1.92
C ASP A 267 0.30 9.50 -2.71
N TYR A 268 1.53 9.91 -3.05
CA TYR A 268 2.51 9.06 -3.77
C TYR A 268 3.96 9.54 -3.64
N GLY A 269 4.95 8.67 -3.58
CA GLY A 269 6.35 9.10 -3.57
C GLY A 269 7.34 7.95 -3.65
N MET A 270 8.62 8.26 -3.53
CA MET A 270 9.71 7.28 -3.48
C MET A 270 10.56 7.43 -2.22
N SER A 271 11.34 6.38 -1.92
CA SER A 271 12.22 6.26 -0.76
C SER A 271 11.48 6.39 0.59
N LEU A 272 10.38 5.66 0.73
CA LEU A 272 9.52 5.70 1.92
C LEU A 272 10.15 4.88 3.04
N LYS A 273 10.60 5.55 4.11
CA LYS A 273 11.34 4.94 5.22
C LYS A 273 10.60 5.07 6.54
N ARG A 274 10.75 4.06 7.39
CA ARG A 274 10.35 4.16 8.80
C ARG A 274 11.19 5.22 9.54
N ALA A 275 10.56 5.98 10.42
CA ALA A 275 11.19 6.90 11.36
C ALA A 275 11.61 6.17 12.65
N GLY A 276 12.78 6.55 13.20
CA GLY A 276 13.34 6.00 14.45
C GLY A 276 14.21 4.75 14.23
N GLY A 277 15.48 4.82 14.61
CA GLY A 277 16.50 3.79 14.39
C GLY A 277 16.51 2.63 15.40
N ASN A 278 17.22 1.55 15.03
CA ASN A 278 17.45 0.23 15.68
C ASN A 278 16.51 -0.94 15.34
N VAL A 279 15.45 -0.75 14.57
CA VAL A 279 14.71 -1.87 13.94
C VAL A 279 15.19 -2.01 12.50
N ARG A 280 15.26 -3.25 11.96
CA ARG A 280 15.65 -3.54 10.56
C ARG A 280 15.12 -2.47 9.60
N GLU A 281 15.97 -2.02 8.69
CA GLU A 281 15.60 -1.03 7.67
C GLU A 281 14.34 -1.51 6.93
N PHE A 282 13.26 -0.74 7.08
CA PHE A 282 12.02 -0.92 6.35
C PHE A 282 11.94 0.23 5.35
N GLU A 283 11.96 -0.11 4.07
CA GLU A 283 11.85 0.82 2.96
C GLU A 283 10.90 0.27 1.89
N LEU A 284 10.07 1.16 1.34
CA LEU A 284 9.40 0.95 0.06
C LEU A 284 10.01 1.91 -0.96
N ASP A 285 10.43 1.36 -2.10
CA ASP A 285 11.15 2.12 -3.13
C ASP A 285 10.24 3.19 -3.74
N VAL A 286 9.06 2.79 -4.25
CA VAL A 286 8.03 3.71 -4.76
C VAL A 286 6.66 3.24 -4.26
N ALA A 287 5.79 4.16 -3.89
CA ALA A 287 4.42 3.82 -3.51
C ALA A 287 3.41 4.92 -3.87
N ALA A 288 2.17 4.51 -4.11
CA ALA A 288 1.01 5.39 -4.20
C ALA A 288 -0.13 4.86 -3.33
N VAL A 289 -0.97 5.78 -2.84
CA VAL A 289 -2.26 5.48 -2.24
C VAL A 289 -3.34 6.01 -3.16
N ILE A 290 -4.15 5.08 -3.67
CA ILE A 290 -5.23 5.35 -4.62
C ILE A 290 -6.53 4.94 -3.91
N GLY A 291 -7.36 5.94 -3.57
CA GLY A 291 -8.42 5.71 -2.61
C GLY A 291 -7.86 5.32 -1.23
N TYR A 292 -8.24 4.15 -0.72
CA TYR A 292 -7.63 3.57 0.49
C TYR A 292 -6.64 2.44 0.20
N GLN A 293 -6.34 2.11 -1.06
CA GLN A 293 -5.42 1.01 -1.39
C GLN A 293 -3.99 1.49 -1.54
N LEU A 294 -3.05 0.73 -0.97
CA LEU A 294 -1.62 0.91 -1.19
C LEU A 294 -1.16 0.16 -2.44
N PHE A 295 -0.52 0.87 -3.36
CA PHE A 295 0.24 0.32 -4.47
C PHE A 295 1.73 0.51 -4.17
N ALA A 296 2.42 -0.58 -3.83
CA ALA A 296 3.86 -0.58 -3.57
C ALA A 296 4.61 -1.12 -4.79
N ILE A 297 5.67 -0.44 -5.22
CA ILE A 297 6.48 -0.82 -6.36
C ILE A 297 7.93 -0.91 -5.91
N SER A 298 8.51 -2.10 -6.01
CA SER A 298 9.93 -2.32 -5.77
C SER A 298 10.73 -2.24 -7.07
N CYS A 299 11.97 -1.77 -6.97
CA CYS A 299 12.84 -1.48 -8.09
C CYS A 299 14.14 -2.30 -7.99
N ALA A 300 14.39 -3.19 -8.96
CA ALA A 300 15.62 -3.96 -9.03
C ALA A 300 16.33 -3.72 -10.37
N ALA A 301 17.38 -2.91 -10.36
CA ALA A 301 18.24 -2.62 -11.53
C ALA A 301 19.14 -3.80 -11.92
N THR A 302 18.57 -5.01 -12.03
CA THR A 302 19.27 -6.24 -12.37
C THR A 302 18.33 -7.22 -13.05
N ASP A 303 18.90 -8.15 -13.80
CA ASP A 303 18.24 -9.28 -14.45
C ASP A 303 18.40 -10.58 -13.65
N ASN A 304 19.14 -10.56 -12.54
CA ASN A 304 19.34 -11.73 -11.69
C ASN A 304 18.01 -12.21 -11.07
N THR A 305 17.51 -13.36 -11.52
CA THR A 305 16.22 -13.92 -11.10
C THR A 305 16.11 -14.14 -9.60
N SER A 306 17.13 -14.73 -8.96
CA SER A 306 17.10 -15.03 -7.52
C SER A 306 17.02 -13.76 -6.68
N TYR A 307 17.79 -12.74 -7.06
CA TYR A 307 17.75 -11.44 -6.40
C TYR A 307 16.41 -10.73 -6.59
N CYS A 308 15.89 -10.71 -7.82
CA CYS A 308 14.59 -10.14 -8.13
C CYS A 308 13.47 -10.84 -7.34
N LYS A 309 13.55 -12.16 -7.19
CA LYS A 309 12.59 -12.96 -6.40
C LYS A 309 12.64 -12.60 -4.92
N GLN A 310 13.83 -12.46 -4.34
CA GLN A 310 14.01 -12.02 -2.96
C GLN A 310 13.41 -10.63 -2.73
N HIS A 311 13.68 -9.68 -3.63
CA HIS A 311 13.11 -8.33 -3.59
C HIS A 311 11.58 -8.34 -3.66
N LEU A 312 11.01 -9.17 -4.55
CA LEU A 312 9.56 -9.30 -4.67
C LEU A 312 8.92 -9.84 -3.38
N PHE A 313 9.51 -10.85 -2.74
CA PHE A 313 9.01 -11.36 -1.45
C PHE A 313 9.06 -10.30 -0.36
N GLU A 314 10.17 -9.58 -0.27
CA GLU A 314 10.34 -8.50 0.70
C GLU A 314 9.30 -7.40 0.50
N ALA A 315 9.14 -6.92 -0.75
CA ALA A 315 8.15 -5.93 -1.12
C ALA A 315 6.72 -6.40 -0.80
N PHE A 316 6.41 -7.67 -1.07
CA PHE A 316 5.10 -8.26 -0.76
C PHE A 316 4.78 -8.20 0.73
N ILE A 317 5.69 -8.69 1.57
CA ILE A 317 5.51 -8.69 3.03
C ILE A 317 5.39 -7.24 3.55
N ARG A 318 6.26 -6.34 3.08
CA ARG A 318 6.26 -4.93 3.48
C ARG A 318 4.95 -4.22 3.10
N ALA A 319 4.46 -4.45 1.89
CA ALA A 319 3.21 -3.86 1.44
C ALA A 319 2.02 -4.36 2.27
N GLN A 320 1.97 -5.66 2.60
CA GLN A 320 0.92 -6.20 3.47
C GLN A 320 0.98 -5.65 4.90
N GLN A 321 2.18 -5.42 5.43
CA GLN A 321 2.36 -4.80 6.75
C GLN A 321 1.78 -3.38 6.81
N ILE A 322 1.78 -2.63 5.71
CA ILE A 322 1.31 -1.23 5.65
C ILE A 322 -0.10 -1.09 5.09
N GLY A 323 -0.48 -1.89 4.10
CA GLY A 323 -1.72 -1.73 3.34
C GLY A 323 -2.69 -2.89 3.49
N GLY A 324 -2.37 -3.87 4.35
CA GLY A 324 -3.25 -5.00 4.61
C GLY A 324 -3.39 -5.95 3.42
N GLU A 325 -4.52 -6.65 3.37
CA GLU A 325 -4.83 -7.59 2.28
C GLU A 325 -5.17 -6.88 0.98
N GLU A 326 -5.56 -5.61 1.07
CA GLU A 326 -5.97 -4.73 -0.03
C GLU A 326 -4.77 -4.12 -0.77
N ALA A 327 -3.56 -4.24 -0.22
CA ALA A 327 -2.33 -3.81 -0.86
C ALA A 327 -2.09 -4.53 -2.20
N ARG A 328 -1.45 -3.81 -3.13
CA ARG A 328 -1.02 -4.29 -4.44
C ARG A 328 0.47 -4.04 -4.59
N VAL A 329 1.16 -5.01 -5.18
CA VAL A 329 2.62 -5.02 -5.25
C VAL A 329 3.10 -5.23 -6.67
N ALA A 330 4.04 -4.41 -7.10
CA ALA A 330 4.76 -4.61 -8.33
C ALA A 330 6.28 -4.68 -8.10
N LEU A 331 6.97 -5.41 -8.96
CA LEU A 331 8.41 -5.33 -9.11
C LEU A 331 8.73 -4.84 -10.52
N VAL A 332 9.59 -3.83 -10.63
CA VAL A 332 10.18 -3.39 -11.88
C VAL A 332 11.64 -3.83 -11.92
N CYS A 333 12.02 -4.59 -12.95
CA CYS A 333 13.36 -5.17 -13.07
C CYS A 333 13.83 -5.35 -14.52
N LEU A 334 15.09 -5.79 -14.69
CA LEU A 334 15.68 -6.05 -16.02
C LEU A 334 15.56 -7.52 -16.46
N ASN A 335 14.77 -8.33 -15.75
CA ASN A 335 14.56 -9.72 -16.12
C ASN A 335 13.75 -9.83 -17.42
N ASP A 336 14.13 -10.76 -18.30
CA ASP A 336 13.47 -10.95 -19.60
C ASP A 336 12.31 -11.94 -19.55
N ASN A 337 12.13 -12.66 -18.44
CA ASN A 337 10.99 -13.53 -18.18
C ASN A 337 10.24 -13.11 -16.90
N PRO A 338 9.64 -11.91 -16.88
CA PRO A 338 8.94 -11.41 -15.70
C PRO A 338 7.73 -12.26 -15.32
N GLN A 339 7.05 -12.91 -16.27
CA GLN A 339 5.90 -13.75 -15.98
C GLN A 339 6.28 -14.99 -15.16
N ALA A 340 7.39 -15.66 -15.49
CA ALA A 340 7.88 -16.77 -14.67
C ALA A 340 8.22 -16.33 -13.24
N LEU A 341 8.82 -15.15 -13.09
CA LEU A 341 9.12 -14.58 -11.78
C LEU A 341 7.85 -14.24 -10.98
N GLN A 342 6.81 -13.73 -11.66
CA GLN A 342 5.51 -13.47 -11.05
C GLN A 342 4.86 -14.77 -10.56
N ASP A 343 4.76 -15.78 -11.43
CA ASP A 343 4.14 -17.08 -11.14
C ASP A 343 4.81 -17.79 -9.94
N ASP A 344 6.13 -17.65 -9.83
CA ASP A 344 6.97 -18.19 -8.77
C ASP A 344 6.63 -17.68 -7.36
N VAL A 345 6.00 -16.51 -7.27
CA VAL A 345 5.59 -15.86 -6.01
C VAL A 345 4.08 -15.91 -5.85
N GLU A 346 3.33 -15.66 -6.92
CA GLU A 346 1.87 -15.55 -6.91
C GLU A 346 1.20 -16.88 -6.52
N ARG A 347 1.65 -18.02 -7.08
CA ARG A 347 1.02 -19.33 -6.84
C ARG A 347 1.24 -19.85 -5.42
N PRO A 348 2.46 -19.88 -4.85
CA PRO A 348 2.66 -20.48 -3.52
C PRO A 348 2.05 -19.65 -2.39
N TRP A 349 1.81 -18.36 -2.61
CA TRP A 349 1.31 -17.43 -1.60
C TRP A 349 -0.18 -17.12 -1.71
N GLY A 350 -0.88 -17.73 -2.69
CA GLY A 350 -2.29 -17.44 -2.96
C GLY A 350 -2.53 -15.95 -3.25
N ALA A 351 -1.53 -15.27 -3.81
CA ALA A 351 -1.53 -13.82 -4.03
C ALA A 351 -2.08 -13.44 -5.41
N VAL A 352 -2.96 -14.28 -5.97
CA VAL A 352 -3.51 -14.12 -7.32
C VAL A 352 -4.13 -12.74 -7.48
N GLY A 353 -3.70 -12.01 -8.51
CA GLY A 353 -4.11 -10.64 -8.79
C GLY A 353 -3.44 -9.57 -7.94
N LYS A 354 -2.72 -9.91 -6.86
CA LYS A 354 -2.11 -8.92 -5.97
C LYS A 354 -0.69 -8.50 -6.39
N ILE A 355 -0.06 -9.29 -7.26
CA ILE A 355 1.34 -9.15 -7.65
C ILE A 355 1.46 -8.93 -9.17
N ARG A 356 2.33 -8.00 -9.57
CA ARG A 356 2.79 -7.85 -10.95
C ARG A 356 4.31 -7.77 -11.04
N VAL A 357 4.87 -8.25 -12.14
CA VAL A 357 6.29 -8.07 -12.45
C VAL A 357 6.42 -7.44 -13.83
N PHE A 358 7.10 -6.30 -13.87
CA PHE A 358 7.45 -5.59 -15.09
C PHE A 358 8.94 -5.79 -15.37
N GLY A 359 9.23 -6.63 -16.36
CA GLY A 359 10.59 -6.88 -16.85
C GLY A 359 11.05 -5.87 -17.89
N ARG A 360 12.25 -6.11 -18.46
CA ARG A 360 12.92 -5.23 -19.43
C ARG A 360 12.02 -4.81 -20.60
N SER A 361 11.23 -5.74 -21.14
CA SER A 361 10.32 -5.50 -22.26
C SER A 361 9.21 -4.47 -21.97
N HIS A 362 8.90 -4.23 -20.69
CA HIS A 362 7.85 -3.31 -20.27
C HIS A 362 8.34 -1.88 -20.09
N LEU A 363 9.65 -1.67 -19.89
CA LEU A 363 10.21 -0.36 -19.56
C LEU A 363 9.78 0.74 -20.55
N PRO A 364 9.86 0.56 -21.89
CA PRO A 364 9.56 1.64 -22.84
C PRO A 364 8.13 2.21 -22.74
N GLN A 365 7.19 1.46 -22.17
CA GLN A 365 5.79 1.86 -21.98
C GLN A 365 5.33 1.60 -20.54
N LEU A 366 6.25 1.72 -19.57
CA LEU A 366 6.00 1.35 -18.19
C LEU A 366 4.82 2.12 -17.60
N ASP A 367 4.65 3.38 -17.97
CA ASP A 367 3.51 4.21 -17.57
C ASP A 367 2.17 3.60 -18.02
N CYS A 368 2.06 3.12 -19.26
CA CYS A 368 0.87 2.44 -19.75
C CYS A 368 0.61 1.14 -18.98
N TYR A 369 1.64 0.31 -18.77
CA TYR A 369 1.50 -0.94 -18.02
C TYR A 369 1.12 -0.72 -16.54
N LEU A 370 1.68 0.31 -15.89
CA LEU A 370 1.29 0.70 -14.54
C LEU A 370 -0.14 1.20 -14.50
N SER A 371 -0.56 1.99 -15.50
CA SER A 371 -1.91 2.52 -15.61
C SER A 371 -2.94 1.38 -15.77
N ASP A 372 -2.67 0.43 -16.66
CA ASP A 372 -3.53 -0.74 -16.88
C ASP A 372 -3.62 -1.63 -15.64
N TRP A 373 -2.50 -1.81 -14.93
CA TRP A 373 -2.49 -2.55 -13.67
C TRP A 373 -3.36 -1.87 -12.62
N ILE A 374 -3.16 -0.57 -12.39
CA ILE A 374 -3.94 0.20 -11.41
C ILE A 374 -5.42 0.20 -11.78
N ASP A 375 -5.77 0.36 -13.06
CA ASP A 375 -7.15 0.29 -13.52
C ASP A 375 -7.78 -1.06 -13.21
N ARG A 376 -7.12 -2.17 -13.52
CA ARG A 376 -7.65 -3.51 -13.23
C ARG A 376 -7.86 -3.74 -11.74
N GLU A 377 -6.90 -3.33 -10.92
CA GLU A 377 -6.98 -3.56 -9.47
C GLU A 377 -8.00 -2.64 -8.77
N THR A 378 -8.25 -1.44 -9.31
CA THR A 378 -9.25 -0.51 -8.77
C THR A 378 -10.65 -0.74 -9.34
N ALA A 379 -10.76 -1.22 -10.60
CA ALA A 379 -12.01 -1.64 -11.22
C ALA A 379 -12.60 -2.91 -10.59
N GLY A 380 -11.79 -3.67 -9.83
CA GLY A 380 -12.19 -4.91 -9.18
C GLY A 380 -12.32 -6.01 -10.22
N CYS A 381 -11.76 -7.19 -9.94
CA CYS A 381 -11.94 -8.33 -10.81
C CYS A 381 -13.15 -9.13 -10.34
N ASP A 382 -14.15 -9.27 -11.21
CA ASP A 382 -15.10 -10.37 -11.15
C ASP A 382 -14.32 -11.63 -11.55
N TRP A 383 -13.90 -12.44 -10.58
CA TRP A 383 -13.23 -13.72 -10.83
C TRP A 383 -14.22 -14.86 -10.90
#